data_AF-A0A8T4MXM6-F1
#
_entry.id   AF-A0A8T4MXM6-F1
#
_cell.length_a   1.000
_cell.length_b   1.000
_cell.length_c   1.000
_cell.angle_alpha   90.00
_cell.angle_beta   90.00
_cell.angle_gamma   90.00
#
_symmetry.space_group_name_H-M   'P 1'
#
loop_
_entity.id
_entity.type
_entity.pdbx_description
1 polymer ?
#
loop_
_entity_poly.entity_id
_entity_poly.type
_entity_poly.pdbx_seq_one_letter_code
_entity_poly.pdbx_strand_id
1 'polypeptide(L)' 'MANEHKITTIKVGIETKARLDKLRVHHKESYDEVIQKILYILNLCKSGSSEARARLLAIDKAKKLNLISPKYAKK' A
#
# COMPACT_ATOMS: atom_id res chain seq x y z
N MET A 1 -26.10 -10.90 -0.07
CA MET A 1 -26.49 -9.49 -0.26
C MET A 1 -25.20 -8.71 -0.40
N ALA A 2 -25.02 -7.99 -1.51
CA ALA A 2 -23.78 -7.26 -1.77
C ALA A 2 -23.54 -6.25 -0.65
N ASN A 3 -22.36 -6.28 -0.02
CA ASN A 3 -21.96 -5.26 0.94
C ASN A 3 -21.97 -3.92 0.22
N GLU A 4 -23.00 -3.13 0.45
CA GLU A 4 -23.04 -1.73 0.05
C GLU A 4 -21.95 -1.02 0.85
N HIS A 5 -20.82 -0.71 0.21
CA HIS A 5 -19.70 -0.05 0.85
C HIS A 5 -20.12 1.38 1.23
N LYS A 6 -20.71 1.53 2.41
CA LYS A 6 -21.10 2.82 2.97
C LYS A 6 -19.85 3.69 3.10
N ILE A 7 -19.77 4.73 2.27
CA ILE A 7 -18.66 5.68 2.28
C ILE A 7 -18.78 6.52 3.55
N THR A 8 -17.69 6.60 4.30
CA THR A 8 -17.57 7.49 5.45
C THR A 8 -16.41 8.45 5.21
N THR A 9 -16.41 9.58 5.92
CA THR A 9 -15.33 10.57 5.81
C THR A 9 -14.45 10.50 7.05
N ILE A 10 -13.14 10.42 6.86
CA ILE A 10 -12.16 10.53 7.94
C ILE A 10 -11.36 11.82 7.76
N LYS A 11 -11.18 12.59 8.84
CA LYS A 11 -10.24 13.71 8.85
C LYS A 11 -8.89 13.20 9.31
N VAL A 12 -7.83 13.56 8.59
CA VAL A 12 -6.45 13.19 8.90
C VAL A 12 -5.56 14.43 8.85
N GLY A 13 -4.45 14.41 9.60
CA GLY A 13 -3.45 15.47 9.55
C GLY A 13 -2.77 15.57 8.18
N ILE A 14 -2.23 16.75 7.86
CA ILE A 14 -1.56 17.03 6.57
C ILE A 14 -0.38 16.07 6.35
N GLU A 15 0.41 15.83 7.38
CA GLU A 15 1.55 14.90 7.31
C GLU A 15 1.09 13.47 7.04
N THR A 16 0.03 13.02 7.69
CA THR A 16 -0.56 11.68 7.47
C THR A 16 -1.07 11.55 6.03
N LYS A 17 -1.78 12.57 5.52
CA LYS A 17 -2.23 12.61 4.13
C LYS A 17 -1.06 12.52 3.15
N ALA A 18 0.01 13.29 3.39
CA ALA A 18 1.22 13.25 2.55
C ALA A 18 1.92 11.88 2.59
N ARG A 19 1.90 11.19 3.73
CA ARG A 19 2.41 9.81 3.83
C ARG A 19 1.54 8.84 3.04
N LEU A 20 0.22 8.94 3.15
CA LEU A 20 -0.72 8.10 2.39
C LEU A 20 -0.55 8.30 0.88
N ASP A 21 -0.36 9.54 0.42
CA ASP A 21 -0.10 9.81 -1.00
C ASP A 21 1.14 9.10 -1.54
N LYS A 22 2.23 9.07 -0.75
CA LYS A 22 3.47 8.38 -1.12
C LYS A 22 3.34 6.85 -1.15
N LEU A 23 2.31 6.30 -0.51
CA LEU A 23 2.04 4.86 -0.50
C LEU A 23 1.15 4.41 -1.67
N ARG A 24 0.62 5.35 -2.46
CA ARG A 24 -0.20 5.05 -3.64
C ARG A 24 0.67 4.44 -4.74
N VAL A 25 0.20 3.34 -5.33
CA VAL A 25 0.91 2.69 -6.44
C VAL A 25 0.63 3.42 -7.77
N HIS A 26 -0.57 3.97 -7.91
CA HIS A 26 -0.96 4.78 -9.06
C HIS A 26 -1.87 5.94 -8.66
N HIS A 27 -1.91 6.98 -9.49
CA HIS A 27 -2.64 8.23 -9.24
C HIS A 27 -4.16 8.08 -9.09
N LYS A 28 -4.74 6.94 -9.51
CA LYS A 28 -6.19 6.65 -9.34
C LYS A 28 -6.53 5.83 -8.10
N GLU A 29 -5.53 5.39 -7.35
CA GLU A 29 -5.77 4.51 -6.20
C GLU A 29 -6.45 5.29 -5.08
N SER A 30 -7.55 4.76 -4.53
CA SER A 30 -8.28 5.43 -3.46
C SER A 30 -7.53 5.34 -2.13
N TYR A 31 -7.79 6.27 -1.21
CA TYR A 31 -7.24 6.18 0.14
C TYR A 31 -7.74 4.94 0.88
N ASP A 32 -8.97 4.50 0.61
CA ASP A 32 -9.52 3.28 1.21
C ASP A 32 -8.70 2.05 0.79
N GLU A 33 -8.40 1.89 -0.50
CA GLU A 33 -7.52 0.82 -0.99
C GLU A 33 -6.12 0.87 -0.37
N VAL A 34 -5.54 2.06 -0.23
CA VAL A 34 -4.24 2.24 0.45
C VAL A 34 -4.31 1.79 1.91
N ILE A 35 -5.34 2.23 2.64
CA ILE A 35 -5.53 1.89 4.05
C ILE A 35 -5.78 0.39 4.22
N GLN A 36 -6.61 -0.22 3.38
CA GLN A 36 -6.85 -1.67 3.37
C GLN A 36 -5.56 -2.47 3.19
N LYS A 37 -4.68 -2.06 2.27
CA LYS A 37 -3.36 -2.70 2.10
C LYS A 37 -2.50 -2.58 3.35
N ILE A 38 -2.48 -1.41 3.98
CA ILE A 38 -1.73 -1.19 5.23
C ILE A 38 -2.27 -2.10 6.34
N LEU A 39 -3.60 -2.14 6.52
CA LEU A 39 -4.25 -2.99 7.52
C LEU A 39 -4.01 -4.47 7.26
N TYR A 40 -4.05 -4.90 5.99
CA TYR A 40 -3.72 -6.26 5.60
C TYR A 40 -2.29 -6.64 5.97
N ILE A 41 -1.31 -5.78 5.67
CA ILE A 41 0.09 -5.99 6.07
C ILE A 41 0.22 -6.07 7.60
N LEU A 42 -0.45 -5.20 8.35
CA LEU A 42 -0.44 -5.22 9.82
C LEU A 42 -1.05 -6.51 10.37
N ASN A 43 -2.12 -7.01 9.77
CA ASN A 43 -2.75 -8.29 10.14
C ASN A 43 -1.82 -9.47 9.85
N LEU A 44 -1.13 -9.47 8.71
CA LEU A 44 -0.10 -10.47 8.42
C LEU A 44 1.00 -10.46 9.49
N CYS A 45 1.49 -9.28 9.88
CA CYS A 45 2.49 -9.15 10.93
C CYS A 45 2.01 -9.68 12.29
N LYS A 46 0.71 -9.58 12.61
CA LYS A 46 0.12 -10.12 13.84
C LYS A 46 -0.08 -11.64 13.82
N SER A 47 -0.41 -12.23 12.66
CA SER A 47 -0.84 -13.64 12.57
C SER A 47 0.31 -14.66 12.50
N GLY A 48 1.56 -14.25 12.29
CA GLY A 48 2.70 -15.18 12.31
C GLY A 48 3.92 -14.66 11.56
N SER A 49 5.03 -14.54 12.27
CA SER A 49 6.29 -13.90 11.84
C SER A 49 6.96 -14.48 10.58
N SER A 50 6.63 -15.70 10.14
CA SER A 50 7.32 -16.37 9.04
C SER A 50 6.76 -15.97 7.66
N GLU A 51 5.44 -16.05 7.45
CA GLU A 51 4.81 -15.70 6.18
C GLU A 51 4.81 -14.18 5.92
N ALA A 52 4.60 -13.38 6.96
CA ALA A 52 4.62 -11.92 6.85
C ALA A 52 5.99 -11.40 6.37
N ARG A 53 7.08 -11.97 6.89
CA ARG A 53 8.45 -11.62 6.50
C ARG A 53 8.75 -12.03 5.06
N ALA A 54 8.30 -13.22 4.62
CA ALA A 54 8.46 -13.68 3.24
C ALA A 54 7.73 -12.77 2.24
N ARG A 55 6.52 -12.30 2.59
CA ARG A 55 5.76 -11.40 1.72
C ARG A 55 6.26 -9.95 1.73
N LEU A 56 6.73 -9.44 2.88
CA LEU A 56 7.42 -8.14 2.92
C LEU A 56 8.67 -8.15 2.03
N LEU A 57 9.44 -9.24 2.04
CA LEU A 57 10.59 -9.41 1.13
C LEU A 57 10.16 -9.47 -0.34
N ALA A 58 9.01 -10.08 -0.67
CA ALA A 58 8.48 -10.11 -2.03
C ALA A 58 8.05 -8.71 -2.52
N ILE A 59 7.41 -7.92 -1.65
CA ILE A 59 7.02 -6.53 -1.95
C ILE A 59 8.27 -5.65 -2.11
N ASP A 60 9.26 -5.79 -1.25
CA ASP A 60 10.53 -5.07 -1.36
C ASP A 60 11.26 -5.41 -2.66
N LYS A 61 11.30 -6.70 -3.02
CA LYS A 61 11.89 -7.19 -4.28
C LYS A 61 11.15 -6.66 -5.50
N ALA A 62 9.81 -6.64 -5.50
CA ALA A 62 9.00 -6.06 -6.57
C ALA A 62 9.22 -4.55 -6.72
N LYS A 63 9.33 -3.83 -5.60
CA LYS A 63 9.66 -2.38 -5.58
C LYS A 63 11.05 -2.12 -6.14
N LYS A 64 12.03 -2.96 -5.79
CA LYS A 64 13.40 -2.91 -6.31
C LYS A 64 13.48 -3.25 -7.80
N LEU A 65 12.68 -4.20 -8.29
CA LEU A 65 12.56 -4.51 -9.73
C LEU A 65 11.91 -3.40 -10.55
N ASN A 66 10.89 -2.72 -10.00
CA ASN A 66 10.31 -1.53 -10.62
C ASN A 66 11.27 -0.33 -10.67
N LEU A 67 12.28 -0.29 -9.78
CA LEU A 67 13.39 0.67 -9.85
C LEU A 67 14.44 0.30 -10.92
N ILE A 68 14.52 -0.96 -11.36
CA ILE A 68 15.54 -1.46 -12.30
C ILE A 68 15.01 -1.54 -13.74
N SER A 69 13.70 -1.40 -13.98
CA SER A 69 13.15 -1.38 -15.35
C SER A 69 13.59 -0.09 -16.08
N PRO A 70 14.44 -0.20 -17.14
CA PRO A 70 15.12 0.94 -17.77
C PRO A 70 14.22 1.78 -18.69
N LYS A 71 12.89 1.70 -18.56
CA LYS A 71 11.96 2.49 -19.39
C LYS A 71 11.88 3.98 -18.99
N TYR A 72 12.52 4.38 -17.89
CA TYR A 72 12.60 5.79 -17.46
C TYR A 72 14.03 6.25 -17.09
N ALA A 73 15.06 5.58 -17.60
CA ALA A 73 16.40 6.15 -17.63
C ALA A 73 16.43 7.26 -18.69
N LYS A 74 15.90 8.44 -18.35
CA LYS A 74 16.14 9.66 -19.13
C LYS A 74 17.64 9.98 -19.08
N LYS A 75 18.35 9.69 -20.16
CA LYS A 75 19.34 10.59 -20.75
C LYS A 75 19.54 10.25 -22.22
#